data_AF-A0A562V9I1-F1
#
_entry.id   AF-A0A562V9I1-F1
#
_cell.length_a   1.000
_cell.length_b   1.000
_cell.length_c   1.000
_cell.angle_alpha   90.00
_cell.angle_beta   90.00
_cell.angle_gamma   90.00
#
_symmetry.space_group_name_H-M   'P 1'
#
loop_
_entity.id
_entity.type
_entity.pdbx_description
1 polymer ?
#
loop_
_entity_poly.entity_id
_entity_poly.type
_entity_poly.pdbx_seq_one_letter_code
_entity_poly.pdbx_strand_id
1 'polypeptide(L)'
;MSFTVDAYFTGDTPVMVGAPEAMDALVETLTHQGVENRIAALYVRERPLNAVGVPDHEMYVAVDPRTGSGALRYMADGAWYSSGESVDRHSELWFCYMGEGTRFPGDSAVPLDTVRQAAREFLTSGGERPTNVRWQTSGI
;
A
#
# COMPACT_ATOMS: atom_id res chain seq x y z
N MET A 1 -11.79 0.77 -18.69
CA MET A 1 -12.65 0.42 -17.54
C MET A 1 -12.30 1.37 -16.41
N SER A 2 -13.28 1.79 -15.61
CA SER A 2 -13.05 2.56 -14.38
C SER A 2 -13.14 1.60 -13.20
N PHE A 3 -12.21 1.70 -12.26
CA PHE A 3 -12.17 0.89 -11.05
C PHE A 3 -12.34 1.79 -9.82
N THR A 4 -12.79 1.18 -8.73
CA THR A 4 -12.96 1.85 -7.44
C THR A 4 -12.15 1.11 -6.40
N VAL A 5 -11.31 1.84 -5.67
CA VAL A 5 -10.58 1.32 -4.52
C VAL A 5 -11.31 1.69 -3.23
N ASP A 6 -11.57 0.70 -2.39
CA ASP A 6 -11.87 0.91 -0.97
C ASP A 6 -10.55 1.07 -0.21
N ALA A 7 -10.35 2.22 0.42
CA ALA A 7 -9.18 2.54 1.23
C ALA A 7 -9.54 2.61 2.72
N TYR A 8 -8.97 1.72 3.52
CA TYR A 8 -9.17 1.65 4.96
C TYR A 8 -7.92 2.17 5.67
N PHE A 9 -8.05 3.13 6.60
CA PHE A 9 -6.93 3.64 7.40
C PHE A 9 -7.33 4.26 8.76
N THR A 10 -8.62 4.50 9.02
CA THR A 10 -9.16 5.01 10.31
C THR A 10 -10.46 4.29 10.72
N GLY A 11 -10.45 2.96 10.72
CA GLY A 11 -11.61 2.11 11.07
C GLY A 11 -12.30 1.43 9.87
N ASP A 12 -13.50 0.91 10.10
CA ASP A 12 -14.19 -0.03 9.19
C ASP A 12 -14.95 0.62 8.02
N THR A 13 -14.98 1.95 7.95
CA THR A 13 -15.60 2.66 6.82
C THR A 13 -14.53 3.07 5.82
N PRO A 14 -14.55 2.53 4.58
CA PRO A 14 -13.53 2.88 3.59
C PRO A 14 -13.78 4.26 2.99
N VAL A 15 -12.70 4.92 2.61
CA VAL A 15 -12.73 6.01 1.64
C VAL A 15 -12.73 5.40 0.25
N MET A 16 -13.76 5.70 -0.55
CA MET A 16 -13.85 5.23 -1.93
C MET A 16 -13.05 6.15 -2.86
N VAL A 17 -12.14 5.58 -3.63
CA VAL A 17 -11.25 6.30 -4.56
C VAL A 17 -11.45 5.76 -5.97
N GLY A 18 -12.02 6.59 -6.85
CA GLY A 18 -12.30 6.24 -8.25
C GLY A 18 -11.52 7.05 -9.28
N ALA A 19 -10.58 7.89 -8.85
CA ALA A 19 -9.79 8.76 -9.73
C ALA A 19 -8.32 8.84 -9.28
N PRO A 20 -7.34 8.96 -10.20
CA PRO A 20 -5.93 9.09 -9.86
C PRO A 20 -5.62 10.27 -8.93
N GLU A 21 -6.27 11.41 -9.12
CA GLU A 21 -6.07 12.61 -8.30
C GLU A 21 -6.59 12.40 -6.87
N ALA A 22 -7.69 11.66 -6.72
CA ALA A 22 -8.21 11.27 -5.41
C ALA A 22 -7.28 10.24 -4.72
N MET A 23 -6.57 9.42 -5.50
CA MET A 23 -5.53 8.52 -4.97
C MET A 23 -4.32 9.31 -4.47
N ASP A 24 -3.89 10.33 -5.21
CA ASP A 24 -2.82 11.23 -4.75
C ASP A 24 -3.25 11.97 -3.46
N ALA A 25 -4.50 12.40 -3.37
CA ALA A 25 -5.07 13.02 -2.16
C ALA A 25 -5.17 12.04 -0.98
N LEU A 26 -5.44 10.75 -1.22
CA LEU A 26 -5.40 9.71 -0.19
C LEU A 26 -3.99 9.57 0.38
N VAL A 27 -2.97 9.42 -0.47
CA VAL A 27 -1.58 9.31 -0.02
C VAL A 27 -1.15 10.56 0.75
N GLU A 28 -1.53 11.74 0.30
CA GLU A 28 -1.32 12.98 1.04
C GLU A 28 -1.98 12.95 2.41
N THR A 29 -3.24 12.51 2.49
CA THR A 29 -4.01 12.42 3.75
C THR A 29 -3.28 11.55 4.78
N LEU A 30 -2.69 10.42 4.36
CA LEU A 30 -1.91 9.54 5.24
C LEU A 30 -0.68 10.24 5.85
N THR A 31 -0.06 11.19 5.14
CA THR A 31 1.10 11.93 5.66
C THR A 31 0.74 12.86 6.82
N HIS A 32 -0.54 13.24 6.94
CA HIS A 32 -1.07 14.08 8.02
C HIS A 32 -1.72 13.28 9.15
N GLN A 33 -1.79 11.95 9.04
CA GLN A 33 -2.33 11.08 10.10
C GLN A 33 -1.35 10.93 11.27
N GLY A 34 -1.91 10.55 12.43
CA GLY A 34 -1.14 10.06 13.57
C GLY A 34 -0.33 8.81 13.22
N VAL A 35 0.71 8.52 14.00
CA VAL A 35 1.63 7.40 13.76
C VAL A 35 0.92 6.05 13.66
N GLU A 36 -0.22 5.93 14.32
CA GLU A 36 -1.11 4.78 14.37
C GLU A 36 -1.85 4.47 13.05
N ASN A 37 -1.96 5.45 12.14
CA ASN A 37 -2.78 5.37 10.91
C ASN A 37 -1.97 5.74 9.66
N ARG A 38 -0.72 5.28 9.58
CA ARG A 38 0.20 5.57 8.46
C ARG A 38 0.17 4.53 7.35
N ILE A 39 -0.74 3.57 7.44
CA ILE A 39 -1.00 2.55 6.43
C ILE A 39 -2.45 2.70 5.96
N ALA A 40 -2.65 2.66 4.64
CA ALA A 40 -3.95 2.33 4.06
C ALA A 40 -3.95 0.91 3.48
N ALA A 41 -4.99 0.13 3.79
CA ALA A 41 -5.30 -1.11 3.11
C ALA A 41 -6.24 -0.82 1.93
N LEU A 42 -5.82 -1.22 0.73
CA LEU A 42 -6.50 -0.92 -0.52
C LEU A 42 -7.04 -2.20 -1.16
N TYR A 43 -8.31 -2.15 -1.56
CA TYR A 43 -8.99 -3.24 -2.27
C TYR A 43 -9.76 -2.69 -3.46
N VAL A 44 -9.60 -3.30 -4.65
CA VAL A 44 -10.42 -2.96 -5.82
C VAL A 44 -11.76 -3.68 -5.74
N ARG A 45 -12.85 -2.90 -5.73
CA ARG A 45 -14.21 -3.40 -5.57
C ARG A 45 -14.68 -4.32 -6.67
N GLU A 46 -14.24 -4.05 -7.89
CA GLU A 46 -14.69 -4.78 -9.07
C GLU A 46 -13.95 -6.12 -9.26
N ARG A 47 -12.93 -6.42 -8.45
CA ARG A 47 -12.27 -7.73 -8.48
C ARG A 47 -13.14 -8.79 -7.80
N PRO A 48 -13.16 -10.02 -8.34
CA PRO A 48 -13.91 -11.11 -7.74
C PRO A 48 -13.36 -11.47 -6.37
N LEU A 49 -14.24 -11.93 -5.49
CA LEU A 49 -13.83 -12.58 -4.26
C LEU A 49 -13.23 -13.96 -4.57
N ASN A 50 -12.33 -14.43 -3.70
CA ASN A 50 -11.79 -15.78 -3.79
C ASN A 50 -12.84 -16.84 -3.36
N ALA A 51 -12.45 -18.12 -3.41
CA ALA A 51 -13.36 -19.25 -3.15
C ALA A 51 -14.00 -19.27 -1.74
N VAL A 52 -13.43 -18.53 -0.77
CA VAL A 52 -13.96 -18.43 0.59
C VAL A 52 -14.69 -17.11 0.86
N GLY A 53 -14.93 -16.30 -0.18
CA GLY A 53 -15.74 -15.09 -0.09
C GLY A 53 -15.02 -13.86 0.48
N VAL A 54 -13.69 -13.81 0.40
CA VAL A 54 -12.89 -12.62 0.79
C VAL A 54 -12.13 -12.07 -0.42
N PRO A 55 -11.64 -10.81 -0.38
CA PRO A 55 -10.86 -10.25 -1.47
C PRO A 55 -9.69 -11.15 -1.88
N ASP A 56 -9.47 -11.29 -3.19
CA ASP A 56 -8.38 -12.09 -3.76
C ASP A 56 -7.04 -11.35 -3.80
N HIS A 57 -7.04 -10.07 -3.46
CA HIS A 57 -5.88 -9.18 -3.51
C HIS A 57 -5.99 -8.10 -2.42
N GLU A 58 -4.87 -7.49 -2.06
CA GLU A 58 -4.77 -6.34 -1.16
C GLU A 58 -3.47 -5.59 -1.46
N MET A 59 -3.52 -4.26 -1.37
CA MET A 59 -2.28 -3.47 -1.31
C MET A 59 -2.24 -2.59 -0.06
N TYR A 60 -1.16 -2.69 0.71
CA TYR A 60 -0.84 -1.71 1.73
C TYR A 60 -0.02 -0.58 1.14
N VAL A 61 -0.40 0.64 1.49
CA VAL A 61 0.35 1.86 1.24
C VAL A 61 0.78 2.43 2.59
N ALA A 62 2.06 2.32 2.92
CA ALA A 62 2.65 2.89 4.13
C ALA A 62 3.44 4.16 3.81
N VAL A 63 3.36 5.18 4.68
CA VAL A 63 4.06 6.46 4.50
C VAL A 63 4.83 6.89 5.76
N ASP A 64 6.02 7.48 5.58
CA ASP A 64 6.73 8.22 6.62
C ASP A 64 7.03 9.66 6.15
N PRO A 65 6.23 10.66 6.57
CA PRO A 65 6.46 12.06 6.19
C PRO A 65 7.80 12.62 6.68
N ARG A 66 8.42 12.03 7.71
CA ARG A 66 9.68 12.54 8.25
C ARG A 66 10.86 12.32 7.31
N THR A 67 10.82 11.22 6.55
CA THR A 67 11.89 10.81 5.64
C THR A 67 11.52 11.06 4.18
N GLY A 68 10.26 11.41 3.89
CA GLY A 68 9.77 11.56 2.52
C GLY A 68 9.69 10.22 1.77
N SER A 69 9.58 9.11 2.50
CA SER A 69 9.56 7.75 1.96
C SER A 69 8.32 6.97 2.43
N GLY A 70 8.11 5.80 1.87
CA GLY A 70 7.07 4.87 2.27
C GLY A 70 7.42 3.44 1.85
N ALA A 71 6.50 2.51 2.08
CA ALA A 71 6.65 1.11 1.68
C ALA A 71 5.32 0.55 1.19
N LEU A 72 5.39 -0.45 0.31
CA LEU A 72 4.23 -1.13 -0.24
C LEU A 72 4.27 -2.61 0.11
N ARG A 73 3.10 -3.18 0.38
CA ARG A 73 2.92 -4.64 0.41
C ARG A 73 1.77 -4.98 -0.52
N TYR A 74 1.96 -5.96 -1.38
CA TYR A 74 0.94 -6.50 -2.25
C TYR A 74 0.71 -7.97 -1.88
N MET A 75 -0.54 -8.32 -1.61
CA MET A 75 -0.97 -9.68 -1.33
C MET A 75 -1.89 -10.14 -2.44
N ALA A 76 -1.61 -11.30 -3.03
CA ALA A 76 -2.56 -12.03 -3.88
C ALA A 76 -2.21 -13.53 -3.83
N ASP A 77 -1.39 -14.01 -4.77
CA ASP A 77 -0.82 -15.36 -4.80
C ASP A 77 0.35 -15.58 -3.82
N GLY A 78 0.80 -14.49 -3.21
CA GLY A 78 1.84 -14.46 -2.20
C GLY A 78 2.00 -13.04 -1.63
N ALA A 79 2.90 -12.91 -0.66
CA ALA A 79 3.26 -11.62 -0.06
C ALA A 79 4.46 -11.01 -0.78
N TRP A 80 4.26 -9.82 -1.32
CA TRP A 80 5.28 -9.06 -2.03
C TRP A 80 5.45 -7.71 -1.37
N TYR A 81 6.69 -7.26 -1.25
CA TYR A 81 7.05 -5.99 -0.63
C TYR A 81 7.81 -5.14 -1.66
N SER A 82 7.65 -3.82 -1.60
CA SER A 82 8.50 -2.92 -2.37
C SER A 82 9.98 -3.19 -2.04
N SER A 83 10.85 -2.96 -3.01
CA SER A 83 12.29 -3.11 -2.88
C SER A 83 12.95 -1.82 -3.37
N GLY A 84 13.46 -1.04 -2.42
CA GLY A 84 14.19 0.19 -2.63
C GLY A 84 15.70 -0.02 -2.72
N GLU A 85 16.45 1.09 -2.74
CA GLU A 85 17.91 1.08 -2.86
C GLU A 85 18.65 0.97 -1.52
N SER A 86 17.92 1.01 -0.39
CA SER A 86 18.52 0.86 0.93
C SER A 86 19.18 -0.52 1.05
N VAL A 87 20.43 -0.54 1.51
CA VAL A 87 21.26 -1.76 1.61
C VAL A 87 21.06 -2.52 2.91
N ASP A 88 20.35 -1.96 3.89
CA ASP A 88 20.16 -2.61 5.19
C ASP A 88 18.96 -3.58 5.17
N ARG A 89 19.17 -4.73 4.52
CA ARG A 89 18.21 -5.84 4.46
C ARG A 89 18.00 -6.56 5.79
N HIS A 90 18.83 -6.27 6.80
CA HIS A 90 18.76 -6.91 8.11
C HIS A 90 17.96 -6.10 9.13
N SER A 91 17.59 -4.86 8.78
CA SER A 91 16.65 -4.05 9.56
C SER A 91 15.20 -4.32 9.16
N GLU A 92 14.27 -3.85 10.00
CA GLU A 92 12.83 -3.86 9.71
C GLU A 92 12.32 -2.42 9.73
N LEU A 93 11.43 -2.10 8.79
CA LEU A 93 10.63 -0.88 8.86
C LEU A 93 9.31 -1.19 9.58
N TRP A 94 8.91 -0.26 10.44
CA TRP A 94 7.71 -0.37 11.26
C TRP A 94 6.77 0.80 10.95
N PHE A 95 5.56 0.45 10.54
CA PHE A 95 4.46 1.37 10.29
C PHE A 95 3.22 0.84 11.00
N CYS A 96 2.28 1.69 11.40
CA CYS A 96 1.06 1.23 12.05
C CYS A 96 -0.16 1.33 11.13
N TYR A 97 -0.98 0.28 11.19
CA TYR A 97 -2.29 0.20 10.58
C TYR A 97 -3.34 0.13 11.70
N MET A 98 -4.12 1.19 11.90
CA MET A 98 -5.16 1.28 12.93
C MET A 98 -4.66 0.90 14.34
N GLY A 99 -3.45 1.34 14.68
CA GLY A 99 -2.80 1.05 15.97
C GLY A 99 -2.01 -0.26 16.01
N GLU A 100 -2.10 -1.13 15.01
CA GLU A 100 -1.33 -2.37 14.93
C GLU A 100 -0.05 -2.18 14.12
N GLY A 101 1.09 -2.52 14.75
CA GLY A 101 2.39 -2.45 14.10
C GLY A 101 2.53 -3.50 12.99
N THR A 102 2.80 -3.03 11.79
CA THR A 102 3.06 -3.84 10.60
C THR A 102 4.54 -3.74 10.21
N ARG A 103 5.16 -4.89 9.96
CA ARG A 103 6.57 -5.01 9.58
C ARG A 103 6.74 -5.07 8.07
N PHE A 104 7.78 -4.40 7.60
CA PHE A 104 8.28 -4.49 6.23
C PHE A 104 9.79 -4.78 6.29
N PRO A 105 10.36 -5.51 5.31
CA PRO A 105 11.82 -5.60 5.17
C PRO A 105 12.49 -4.22 5.15
N GLY A 106 13.68 -4.10 5.75
CA GLY A 106 14.42 -2.85 5.90
C GLY A 106 14.75 -2.13 4.58
N ASP A 107 14.87 -2.90 3.50
CA ASP A 107 15.08 -2.40 2.14
C ASP A 107 13.77 -2.09 1.39
N SER A 108 12.62 -2.05 2.06
CA SER A 108 11.34 -1.77 1.40
C SER A 108 11.06 -0.28 1.15
N ALA A 109 11.85 0.61 1.74
CA ALA A 109 11.64 2.04 1.64
C ALA A 109 11.83 2.54 0.20
N VAL A 110 10.81 3.20 -0.34
CA VAL A 110 10.82 3.88 -1.65
C VAL A 110 10.37 5.33 -1.49
N PRO A 111 10.74 6.25 -2.40
CA PRO A 111 10.29 7.65 -2.35
C PRO A 111 8.76 7.77 -2.37
N LEU A 112 8.19 8.76 -1.68
CA LEU A 112 6.73 8.96 -1.68
C LEU A 112 6.14 9.17 -3.08
N ASP A 113 6.88 9.77 -4.02
CA ASP A 113 6.43 9.90 -5.41
C ASP A 113 6.27 8.53 -6.09
N THR A 114 7.14 7.58 -5.76
CA THR A 114 7.03 6.18 -6.22
C THR A 114 5.81 5.51 -5.62
N VAL A 115 5.52 5.75 -4.33
CA VAL A 115 4.31 5.28 -3.65
C VAL A 115 3.05 5.83 -4.32
N ARG A 116 2.99 7.14 -4.60
CA ARG A 116 1.86 7.78 -5.30
C ARG A 116 1.64 7.19 -6.69
N GLN A 117 2.71 7.03 -7.46
CA GLN A 117 2.62 6.43 -8.79
C GLN A 117 2.12 4.97 -8.71
N ALA A 118 2.63 4.18 -7.76
CA ALA A 118 2.20 2.80 -7.58
C ALA A 118 0.72 2.69 -7.16
N ALA A 119 0.27 3.56 -6.25
CA ALA A 119 -1.13 3.63 -5.84
C ALA A 119 -2.08 3.96 -7.01
N ARG A 120 -1.67 4.88 -7.89
CA ARG A 120 -2.41 5.20 -9.13
C ARG A 120 -2.41 4.04 -10.11
N GLU A 121 -1.28 3.35 -10.28
CA GLU A 121 -1.19 2.19 -11.14
C GLU A 121 -2.08 1.03 -10.64
N PHE A 122 -2.09 0.78 -9.33
CA PHE A 122 -2.98 -0.21 -8.71
C PHE A 122 -4.45 0.11 -8.99
N LEU A 123 -4.88 1.37 -8.83
CA LEU A 123 -6.24 1.79 -9.19
C LEU A 123 -6.54 1.57 -10.68
N THR A 124 -5.67 2.07 -11.56
CA THR A 124 -5.95 2.11 -13.01
C THR A 124 -5.81 0.75 -13.70
N SER A 125 -5.02 -0.16 -13.14
CA SER A 125 -4.87 -1.54 -13.60
C SER A 125 -5.99 -2.47 -13.09
N GLY A 126 -6.83 -2.00 -12.16
CA GLY A 126 -7.85 -2.82 -11.54
C GLY A 126 -7.30 -3.76 -10.48
N GLY A 127 -6.24 -3.35 -9.77
CA GLY A 127 -5.71 -4.05 -8.61
C GLY A 127 -4.57 -5.00 -8.94
N GLU A 128 -3.91 -4.83 -10.09
CA GLU A 128 -2.69 -5.57 -10.40
C GLU A 128 -1.51 -4.97 -9.65
N ARG A 129 -0.48 -5.80 -9.43
CA ARG A 129 0.74 -5.37 -8.74
C ARG A 129 1.46 -4.30 -9.57
N PRO A 130 1.68 -3.08 -9.03
CA PRO A 130 2.31 -1.98 -9.76
C PRO A 130 3.69 -2.32 -10.35
N THR A 131 3.95 -1.88 -11.58
CA THR A 131 5.19 -2.16 -12.31
C THR A 131 6.27 -1.09 -12.12
N ASN A 132 5.91 0.10 -11.64
CA ASN A 132 6.85 1.18 -11.35
C ASN A 132 7.75 0.90 -10.12
N VAL A 133 7.53 -0.22 -9.42
CA VAL A 133 8.25 -0.61 -8.20
C VAL A 133 8.88 -1.99 -8.40
N ARG A 134 10.08 -2.20 -7.86
CA ARG A 134 10.68 -3.53 -7.76
C ARG A 134 10.08 -4.27 -6.57
N TRP A 135 9.81 -5.55 -6.74
CA TRP A 135 9.18 -6.38 -5.71
C TRP A 135 10.11 -7.47 -5.22
N GLN A 136 9.97 -7.80 -3.94
CA GLN A 136 10.65 -8.91 -3.28
C GLN A 136 9.67 -9.69 -2.43
N THR A 137 9.93 -10.98 -2.23
CA THR A 137 9.25 -11.78 -1.22
C THR A 137 9.86 -11.48 0.15
N SER A 138 9.11 -11.68 1.24
CA SER A 138 9.70 -11.66 2.58
C SER A 138 10.71 -12.81 2.70
N GLY A 139 12.00 -12.51 2.65
CA GLY A 139 13.09 -13.48 2.82
C GLY A 139 13.35 -13.82 4.29
N ILE A 140 12.29 -14.05 5.07
CA ILE A 140 12.38 -14.49 6.48
C ILE A 140 12.43 -16.01 6.54
#